data_AF-A0A6B3HUI9-F1
#
_entry.id   AF-A0A6B3HUI9-F1
#
_cell.length_a   1.000
_cell.length_b   1.000
_cell.length_c   1.000
_cell.angle_alpha   90.00
_cell.angle_beta   90.00
_cell.angle_gamma   90.00
#
_symmetry.space_group_name_H-M   'P 1'
#
loop_
_entity.id
_entity.type
_entity.pdbx_description
1 polymer ?
#
loop_
_entity_poly.entity_id
_entity_poly.type
_entity_poly.pdbx_seq_one_letter_code
_entity_poly.pdbx_strand_id
1 'polypeptide(L)' 'SAGGGGGMVVAPLGSPAYNPAFDITPPELITAIVTEEGVISPVTGVGLAELCARSSQVTIS' A
#
# COMPACT_ATOMS: atom_id res chain seq x y z
N SER A 1 -21.88 -27.26 16.75
CA SER A 1 -20.84 -26.40 17.36
C SER A 1 -20.62 -25.23 16.42
N ALA A 2 -21.23 -24.08 16.69
CA ALA A 2 -21.10 -22.90 15.84
C ALA A 2 -19.78 -22.19 16.18
N GLY A 3 -18.84 -22.19 15.24
CA GLY A 3 -17.55 -21.52 15.36
C GLY A 3 -17.74 -20.01 15.53
N GLY A 4 -17.41 -19.50 16.71
CA GLY A 4 -17.55 -18.10 17.07
C GLY A 4 -16.41 -17.24 16.54
N GLY A 5 -16.63 -16.63 15.38
CA GLY A 5 -15.83 -15.52 14.83
C GLY A 5 -16.68 -14.26 14.59
N GLY A 6 -17.74 -14.05 15.38
CA GLY A 6 -18.65 -12.91 15.22
C GLY A 6 -18.14 -11.70 15.99
N GLY A 7 -17.84 -10.61 15.28
CA GLY A 7 -17.41 -9.34 15.89
C GLY A 7 -18.43 -8.77 16.87
N MET A 8 -17.94 -8.05 17.88
CA MET A 8 -18.77 -7.32 18.85
C MET A 8 -19.41 -6.09 18.18
N VAL A 9 -20.70 -5.85 18.45
CA VAL A 9 -21.37 -4.63 18.00
C VAL A 9 -20.82 -3.44 18.79
N VAL A 10 -20.10 -2.54 18.12
CA VAL A 10 -19.44 -1.36 18.72
C VAL A 10 -20.11 -0.02 18.39
N ALA A 11 -21.17 -0.02 17.58
CA ALA A 11 -21.92 1.17 17.18
C ALA A 11 -23.44 0.94 17.25
N PRO A 12 -24.27 1.97 17.53
CA PRO A 12 -25.72 1.87 17.51
C PRO A 12 -26.27 1.37 16.18
N LEU A 13 -27.40 0.67 16.23
CA LEU A 13 -28.13 0.25 15.04
C LEU A 13 -28.53 1.47 14.20
N GLY A 14 -28.24 1.41 12.90
CA GLY A 14 -28.54 2.48 11.96
C GLY A 14 -27.53 3.63 11.95
N SER A 15 -26.42 3.53 12.69
CA SER A 15 -25.36 4.54 12.61
C SER A 15 -24.78 4.60 11.19
N PRO A 16 -24.72 5.79 10.54
CA PRO A 16 -24.05 5.91 9.26
C PRO A 16 -22.55 5.62 9.44
N ALA A 17 -21.97 4.93 8.47
CA ALA A 17 -20.54 4.63 8.45
C ALA A 17 -19.93 5.10 7.14
N TYR A 18 -18.75 5.70 7.24
CA TYR A 18 -17.87 5.90 6.10
C TYR A 18 -16.59 5.10 6.38
N ASN A 19 -16.41 4.02 5.62
CA ASN A 19 -15.29 3.09 5.80
C ASN A 19 -14.58 2.85 4.47
N PRO A 20 -13.91 3.87 3.90
CA PRO A 20 -13.03 3.65 2.77
C PRO A 20 -11.86 2.79 3.26
N ALA A 21 -11.50 1.76 2.49
CA ALA A 21 -10.43 0.85 2.89
C ALA A 21 -9.03 1.47 2.78
N PHE A 22 -8.85 2.48 1.92
CA PHE A 22 -7.56 3.08 1.60
C PHE A 22 -7.70 4.57 1.26
N ASP A 23 -6.57 5.28 1.30
CA ASP A 23 -6.38 6.63 0.80
C ASP A 23 -5.08 6.73 -0.02
N ILE A 24 -4.77 7.93 -0.53
CA ILE A 24 -3.59 8.21 -1.35
C ILE A 24 -2.69 9.17 -0.58
N THR A 25 -1.44 8.78 -0.34
CA THR A 25 -0.38 9.64 0.18
C THR A 25 0.41 10.30 -0.97
N PRO A 26 0.45 11.63 -1.07
CA PRO A 26 1.28 12.33 -2.05
C PRO A 26 2.78 12.01 -1.89
N PRO A 27 3.56 11.94 -2.98
CA PRO A 27 4.96 11.53 -2.95
C PRO A 27 5.86 12.48 -2.14
N GLU A 28 5.52 13.76 -2.06
CA GLU A 28 6.24 14.75 -1.25
C GLU A 28 6.16 14.50 0.27
N LEU A 29 5.23 13.64 0.72
CA LEU A 29 5.11 13.20 2.11
C LEU A 29 5.85 11.88 2.39
N ILE A 30 6.49 11.28 1.38
CA ILE A 30 7.19 9.99 1.48
C ILE A 30 8.70 10.22 1.43
N THR A 31 9.41 9.85 2.50
CA THR A 31 10.88 9.99 2.57
C THR A 31 11.61 9.14 1.53
N ALA A 32 11.18 7.89 1.36
CA ALA A 32 11.74 6.95 0.40
C ALA A 32 10.79 5.77 0.12
N ILE A 33 10.95 5.11 -1.03
CA ILE A 33 10.38 3.77 -1.29
C ILE A 33 11.55 2.77 -1.27
N VAL A 34 11.41 1.70 -0.48
CA VAL A 34 12.40 0.63 -0.34
C VAL A 34 11.86 -0.63 -0.99
N THR A 35 12.67 -1.25 -1.85
CA THR A 35 12.35 -2.48 -2.59
C THR A 35 13.56 -3.41 -2.60
N GLU A 36 13.39 -4.63 -3.11
CA GLU A 36 14.47 -5.57 -3.38
C GLU A 36 15.48 -5.06 -4.43
N GLU A 37 15.03 -4.19 -5.33
CA GLU A 37 15.87 -3.58 -6.38
C GLU A 37 16.59 -2.30 -5.90
N GLY A 38 16.44 -1.93 -4.62
CA GLY A 38 17.07 -0.76 -4.00
C GLY A 38 16.08 0.28 -3.47
N VAL A 39 16.57 1.50 -3.27
CA VAL A 39 15.84 2.60 -2.61
C VAL A 39 15.71 3.80 -3.55
N ILE A 40 14.55 4.45 -3.58
CA ILE A 40 14.37 5.76 -4.25
C ILE A 40 14.11 6.86 -3.23
N SER A 41 14.84 7.97 -3.36
CA SER A 41 14.64 9.22 -2.61
C SER A 41 15.30 10.37 -3.39
N PRO A 42 14.60 11.46 -3.75
CA PRO A 42 13.17 11.69 -3.53
C PRO A 42 12.26 10.78 -4.38
N VAL A 43 11.01 10.59 -3.96
CA VAL A 43 10.02 9.78 -4.69
C VAL A 43 9.57 10.52 -5.94
N THR A 44 10.07 10.08 -7.11
CA THR A 44 9.74 10.65 -8.42
C THR A 44 9.32 9.57 -9.40
N GLY A 45 8.55 9.95 -10.43
CA GLY A 45 8.15 9.02 -11.49
C GLY A 45 9.34 8.44 -12.27
N VAL A 46 10.39 9.24 -12.50
CA VAL A 46 11.61 8.79 -13.19
C VAL A 46 12.35 7.74 -12.36
N GLY A 47 12.59 8.00 -11.06
CA GLY A 47 13.28 7.05 -10.20
C GLY A 47 12.50 5.73 -10.02
N LEU A 48 11.17 5.80 -10.01
CA LEU A 48 10.33 4.60 -9.98
C LEU A 48 10.45 3.80 -11.29
N ALA A 49 10.45 4.47 -12.45
CA ALA A 49 10.61 3.82 -13.75
C ALA A 49 11.98 3.11 -13.88
N GLU A 50 13.05 3.74 -13.40
CA GLU A 50 14.39 3.12 -13.35
C GLU A 50 14.41 1.87 -12.47
N LEU A 51 13.70 1.88 -11.34
CA LEU A 51 13.59 0.72 -10.46
C LEU A 51 12.82 -0.44 -11.10
N CYS A 52 11.70 -0.16 -11.77
CA CYS A 52 10.96 -1.16 -12.53
C CYS A 52 11.80 -1.77 -13.67
N ALA A 53 12.63 -0.95 -14.35
CA ALA A 53 13.50 -1.44 -15.41
C ALA A 53 14.53 -2.47 -14.89
N ARG A 54 15.12 -2.24 -13.70
CA ARG A 54 16.06 -3.19 -13.09
C ARG A 54 15.42 -4.55 -12.78
N SER A 55 14.23 -4.53 -12.17
CA SER A 55 13.45 -5.73 -11.87
C SER A 55 13.20 -6.58 -13.14
N SER A 56 12.85 -5.92 -14.25
CA SER A 56 12.55 -6.60 -15.52
C SER A 56 13.75 -7.26 -16.20
N GLN A 57 14.99 -6.91 -15.81
CA GLN A 57 16.20 -7.47 -16.41
C GLN A 57 16.58 -8.84 -15.82
N VAL A 58 15.98 -9.24 -14.70
CA VAL A 58 16.31 -10.48 -13.96
C VAL A 58 15.63 -11.74 -14.56
N THR A 59 14.64 -11.60 -15.46
CA THR A 59 13.86 -12.74 -15.99
C THR A 59 14.44 -13.43 -17.24
N ILE A 60 15.68 -13.17 -17.66
CA ILE A 60 16.24 -13.84 -18.84
C ILE A 60 17.55 -14.53 -18.48
N SER A 61 17.43 -15.79 -18.06
CA SER A 61 18.47 -16.82 -18.17
C SER A 61 17.87 -18.13 -18.63
#